data_AF-A0A933AYY0-F1
#
_entry.id   AF-A0A933AYY0-F1
#
_cell.length_a   1.000
_cell.length_b   1.000
_cell.length_c   1.000
_cell.angle_alpha   90.00
_cell.angle_beta   90.00
_cell.angle_gamma   90.00
#
_symmetry.space_group_name_H-M   'P 1'
#
loop_
_entity.id
_entity.type
_entity.pdbx_description
1 polymer ?
#
loop_
_entity_poly.entity_id
_entity_poly.type
_entity_poly.pdbx_seq_one_letter_code
_entity_poly.pdbx_strand_id
1 'polypeptide(L)'
;LYLAMAWQAEREGYPEIAGALKSIAWDEAQHAMRYAVLNGLISSSTKENLQKMLAGEQMANKGKREMAMKARDAAGDETHEVFDDTSRDEARHARTLAGLLQRYFGA
;
A
#
# COMPACT_ATOMS: atom_id res chain seq x y z
N LEU A 1 11.68 -2.47 -3.55
CA LEU A 1 12.78 -3.36 -3.99
C LEU A 1 13.33 -4.19 -2.83
N TYR A 2 13.82 -3.58 -1.74
CA TYR A 2 14.35 -4.32 -0.58
C TYR A 2 13.41 -5.39 -0.01
N LEU A 3 12.11 -5.12 0.14
CA LEU A 3 11.16 -6.13 0.62
C LEU A 3 10.99 -7.33 -0.34
N ALA A 4 11.06 -7.11 -1.65
CA ALA A 4 10.99 -8.19 -2.63
C ALA A 4 12.27 -9.04 -2.61
N MET A 5 13.44 -8.40 -2.49
CA MET A 5 14.72 -9.10 -2.31
C MET A 5 14.76 -9.85 -0.97
N ALA A 6 14.20 -9.28 0.09
CA ALA A 6 14.09 -9.95 1.39
C ALA A 6 13.21 -11.20 1.30
N TRP A 7 12.06 -11.10 0.62
CA TRP A 7 11.19 -12.25 0.37
C TRP A 7 11.90 -13.36 -0.42
N GLN A 8 12.69 -13.00 -1.44
CA GLN A 8 13.51 -13.98 -2.17
C GLN A 8 14.56 -14.63 -1.27
N ALA A 9 15.28 -13.85 -0.44
CA ALA A 9 16.27 -14.37 0.49
C ALA A 9 15.67 -15.35 1.53
N GLU A 10 14.43 -15.12 2.00
CA GLU A 10 13.74 -16.07 2.87
C GLU A 10 13.47 -17.41 2.18
N ARG A 11 13.06 -17.38 0.90
CA ARG A 11 12.80 -18.59 0.11
C ARG A 11 14.06 -19.42 -0.15
N GLU A 12 15.21 -18.75 -0.23
CA GLU A 12 16.52 -19.38 -0.41
C GLU A 12 17.14 -19.87 0.90
N GLY A 13 16.53 -19.55 2.06
CA GLY A 13 17.04 -19.96 3.36
C GLY A 13 18.10 -19.05 3.96
N TYR A 14 18.12 -17.76 3.59
CA TYR A 14 19.05 -16.75 4.11
C TYR A 14 18.34 -15.74 5.05
N PRO A 15 18.01 -16.14 6.29
CA PRO A 15 17.21 -15.31 7.21
C PRO A 15 17.93 -14.02 7.64
N GLU A 16 19.26 -14.05 7.78
CA GLU A 16 20.04 -12.86 8.14
C GLU A 16 19.99 -11.79 7.05
N ILE A 17 20.16 -12.20 5.79
CA ILE A 17 20.07 -11.31 4.62
C ILE A 17 18.66 -10.72 4.53
N ALA A 18 17.63 -11.55 4.67
CA ALA A 18 16.24 -11.08 4.67
C ALA A 18 15.98 -10.05 5.78
N GLY A 19 16.47 -10.30 7.00
CA GLY A 19 16.37 -9.38 8.13
C GLY A 19 17.05 -8.03 7.85
N ALA A 20 18.29 -8.06 7.34
CA ALA A 20 19.02 -6.85 6.99
C ALA A 20 18.28 -6.02 5.91
N LEU A 21 17.79 -6.68 4.86
CA LEU A 21 17.04 -6.02 3.79
C LEU A 21 15.71 -5.41 4.28
N LYS A 22 15.00 -6.08 5.21
CA LYS A 22 13.78 -5.54 5.84
C LYS A 22 14.09 -4.28 6.67
N SER A 23 15.19 -4.28 7.43
CA SER A 23 15.63 -3.10 8.19
C SER A 23 15.96 -1.93 7.26
N ILE A 24 16.72 -2.17 6.18
CA ILE A 24 17.05 -1.13 5.19
C ILE A 24 15.77 -0.60 4.52
N ALA A 25 14.80 -1.47 4.20
CA ALA A 25 13.52 -1.03 3.64
C ALA A 25 12.78 -0.04 4.57
N TRP A 26 12.88 -0.23 5.88
CA TRP A 26 12.29 0.66 6.87
C TRP A 26 13.05 1.99 6.98
N ASP A 27 14.38 1.97 6.90
CA ASP A 27 15.19 3.19 6.86
C ASP A 27 14.86 4.05 5.64
N GLU A 28 14.71 3.44 4.46
CA GLU A 28 14.31 4.17 3.26
C GLU A 28 12.87 4.71 3.33
N ALA A 29 11.95 4.00 4.01
CA ALA A 29 10.62 4.53 4.29
C ALA A 29 10.68 5.77 5.20
N GLN A 30 11.57 5.79 6.20
CA GLN A 30 11.81 6.96 7.04
C GLN A 30 12.44 8.12 6.25
N HIS A 31 13.33 7.84 5.29
CA HIS A 31 13.85 8.86 4.37
C HIS A 31 12.72 9.47 3.54
N ALA A 32 11.89 8.64 2.90
CA ALA A 32 10.74 9.09 2.11
C ALA A 32 9.76 9.92 2.93
N MET A 33 9.48 9.52 4.18
CA MET A 33 8.65 10.29 5.11
C MET A 33 9.18 11.72 5.33
N ARG A 34 10.49 11.87 5.58
CA ARG A 34 11.11 13.19 5.78
C ARG A 34 10.92 14.08 4.54
N TYR A 35 11.11 13.52 3.35
CA TYR A 35 10.87 14.25 2.11
C TYR A 35 9.39 14.61 1.91
N ALA A 36 8.46 13.72 2.23
CA ALA A 36 7.03 14.02 2.13
C ALA A 36 6.62 15.20 3.03
N VAL A 37 7.18 15.28 4.24
CA VAL A 37 6.97 16.42 5.15
C VAL A 37 7.58 17.70 4.57
N LEU A 38 8.83 17.68 4.12
CA LEU A 38 9.50 18.85 3.55
C LEU A 38 8.81 19.41 2.31
N ASN A 39 8.19 18.53 1.51
CA ASN A 39 7.44 18.92 0.32
C ASN A 39 5.97 19.28 0.60
N GLY A 40 5.54 19.32 1.87
CA GLY A 40 4.18 19.70 2.24
C GLY A 40 3.10 18.70 1.81
N LEU A 41 3.46 17.44 1.54
CA LEU A 41 2.50 16.40 1.13
C LEU A 41 1.63 15.91 2.30
N ILE A 42 2.07 16.16 3.54
CA ILE A 42 1.39 15.75 4.77
C ILE A 42 0.80 16.98 5.46
N SER A 43 -0.50 16.94 5.78
CA SER A 43 -1.17 17.99 6.57
C SER A 43 -0.78 17.89 8.04
N SER A 44 -0.83 19.01 8.77
CA SER A 44 -0.75 19.03 10.23
C SER A 44 -1.98 18.40 10.91
N SER A 45 -3.08 18.19 10.18
CA SER A 45 -4.30 17.54 10.66
C SER A 45 -4.31 16.05 10.32
N THR A 46 -4.29 15.20 11.36
CA THR A 46 -4.45 13.74 11.20
C THR A 46 -5.77 13.39 10.51
N LYS A 47 -6.86 14.12 10.81
CA LYS A 47 -8.17 13.90 10.17
C LYS A 47 -8.08 14.10 8.66
N GLU A 48 -7.48 15.20 8.22
CA GLU A 48 -7.33 15.49 6.79
C GLU A 48 -6.44 14.46 6.09
N ASN A 49 -5.35 14.02 6.74
CA ASN A 49 -4.49 12.97 6.19
C ASN A 49 -5.25 11.65 6.01
N LEU A 50 -6.06 11.25 7.00
CA LEU A 50 -6.89 10.04 6.90
C LEU A 50 -7.97 10.17 5.80
N GLN A 51 -8.59 11.35 5.66
CA GLN A 51 -9.56 11.61 4.58
C GLN A 51 -8.90 11.53 3.19
N LYS A 52 -7.72 12.13 3.03
CA LYS A 52 -6.93 12.06 1.79
C LYS A 52 -6.57 10.61 1.46
N MET A 53 -6.08 9.85 2.43
CA MET A 53 -5.75 8.44 2.23
C MET A 53 -6.98 7.60 1.90
N LEU A 54 -8.12 7.82 2.58
CA LEU A 54 -9.36 7.10 2.29
C LEU A 54 -9.80 7.31 0.83
N ALA A 55 -9.79 8.57 0.37
CA ALA A 55 -10.11 8.88 -1.02
C ALA A 55 -9.13 8.21 -2.00
N GLY A 56 -7.84 8.19 -1.66
CA GLY A 56 -6.81 7.48 -2.41
C GLY A 56 -7.08 5.97 -2.53
N GLU A 57 -7.37 5.30 -1.42
CA GLU A 57 -7.68 3.87 -1.39
C GLU A 57 -8.96 3.53 -2.18
N GLN A 58 -9.99 4.37 -2.10
CA GLN A 58 -11.22 4.20 -2.90
C GLN A 58 -10.94 4.35 -4.40
N MET A 59 -10.11 5.32 -4.78
CA MET A 59 -9.69 5.52 -6.17
C MET A 59 -8.86 4.34 -6.67
N ALA A 60 -7.89 3.87 -5.87
CA ALA A 60 -7.04 2.73 -6.19
C ALA A 60 -7.85 1.44 -6.31
N ASN A 61 -8.81 1.20 -5.41
CA ASN A 61 -9.71 0.05 -5.46
C ASN A 61 -10.46 0.00 -6.81
N LYS A 62 -11.07 1.13 -7.21
CA LYS A 62 -11.78 1.25 -8.48
C LYS A 62 -10.85 1.01 -9.67
N GLY A 63 -9.70 1.68 -9.70
CA GLY A 63 -8.73 1.55 -10.79
C GLY A 63 -8.20 0.12 -10.94
N LYS A 64 -7.82 -0.53 -9.83
CA LYS A 64 -7.34 -1.92 -9.84
C LYS A 64 -8.41 -2.90 -10.30
N ARG A 65 -9.67 -2.69 -9.89
CA ARG A 65 -10.80 -3.51 -10.34
C ARG A 65 -11.03 -3.39 -11.86
N GLU A 66 -10.93 -2.18 -12.41
CA GLU A 66 -11.00 -1.97 -13.87
C GLU A 66 -9.83 -2.63 -14.60
N MET A 67 -8.61 -2.56 -14.05
CA MET A 67 -7.43 -3.23 -14.62
C MET A 67 -7.56 -4.75 -14.56
N ALA A 68 -8.08 -5.32 -13.47
CA ALA A 68 -8.34 -6.75 -13.36
C ALA A 68 -9.28 -7.24 -14.47
N MET A 69 -10.37 -6.50 -14.74
CA MET A 69 -11.30 -6.86 -15.82
C MET A 69 -10.61 -6.85 -17.19
N LYS A 70 -9.81 -5.81 -17.49
CA LYS A 70 -9.08 -5.72 -18.76
C LYS A 70 -8.01 -6.81 -18.90
N ALA A 71 -7.31 -7.15 -17.82
CA ALA A 71 -6.27 -8.18 -17.81
C ALA A 71 -6.86 -9.57 -18.09
N ARG A 72 -8.07 -9.86 -17.58
CA ARG A 72 -8.81 -11.07 -17.90
C ARG A 72 -9.07 -11.22 -19.41
N ASP A 73 -9.39 -10.10 -20.07
CA ASP A 73 -9.74 -10.09 -21.49
C ASP A 73 -8.50 -10.10 -22.42
N ALA A 74 -7.30 -9.80 -21.91
CA ALA A 74 -6.06 -9.61 -22.69
C ALA A 74 -5.00 -10.72 -22.56
N ALA A 75 -5.32 -11.83 -21.86
CA ALA A 75 -4.48 -13.02 -21.62
C ALA A 75 -3.39 -12.86 -20.53
N GLY A 76 -3.70 -13.37 -19.33
CA GLY A 76 -2.74 -13.70 -18.26
C GLY A 76 -3.42 -13.82 -16.89
N ASP A 77 -3.62 -15.06 -16.41
CA ASP A 77 -4.31 -15.38 -15.13
C ASP A 77 -3.61 -14.69 -13.94
N GLU A 78 -2.29 -14.78 -13.86
CA GLU A 78 -1.50 -14.22 -12.75
C GLU A 78 -1.63 -12.69 -12.63
N THR A 79 -1.70 -11.97 -13.76
CA THR A 79 -1.86 -10.50 -13.71
C THR A 79 -3.27 -10.12 -13.26
N HIS A 80 -4.28 -10.86 -13.70
CA HIS A 80 -5.64 -10.68 -13.24
C HIS A 80 -5.75 -10.93 -11.73
N GLU A 81 -5.20 -12.04 -11.25
CA GLU A 81 -5.19 -12.41 -9.83
C GLU A 81 -4.52 -11.34 -8.97
N VAL A 82 -3.35 -10.85 -9.36
CA VAL A 82 -2.65 -9.77 -8.62
C VAL A 82 -3.50 -8.50 -8.56
N PHE A 83 -4.16 -8.10 -9.65
CA PHE A 83 -5.03 -6.92 -9.62
C PHE A 83 -6.33 -7.13 -8.81
N ASP A 84 -6.92 -8.33 -8.84
CA ASP A 84 -8.11 -8.63 -8.02
C ASP A 84 -7.75 -8.67 -6.52
N ASP A 85 -6.68 -9.36 -6.15
CA ASP A 85 -6.21 -9.46 -4.76
C ASP A 85 -5.86 -8.07 -4.22
N THR A 86 -5.06 -7.31 -4.96
CA THR A 86 -4.70 -5.97 -4.50
C THR A 86 -5.88 -5.01 -4.51
N SER A 87 -6.91 -5.21 -5.35
CA SER A 87 -8.17 -4.44 -5.25
C SER A 87 -8.90 -4.74 -3.94
N ARG A 88 -8.96 -6.01 -3.53
CA ARG A 88 -9.57 -6.40 -2.24
C ARG A 88 -8.80 -5.83 -1.06
N ASP A 89 -7.49 -5.69 -1.18
CA ASP A 89 -6.64 -5.06 -0.16
C ASP A 89 -7.00 -3.58 0.01
N GLU A 90 -7.10 -2.81 -1.09
CA GLU A 90 -7.48 -1.40 -0.99
C GLU A 90 -8.89 -1.22 -0.41
N ALA A 91 -9.81 -2.15 -0.69
CA ALA A 91 -11.12 -2.14 -0.05
C ALA A 91 -11.03 -2.36 1.47
N ARG A 92 -10.10 -3.21 1.94
CA ARG A 92 -9.84 -3.39 3.38
C ARG A 92 -9.19 -2.15 3.97
N HIS A 93 -8.20 -1.55 3.30
CA HIS A 93 -7.56 -0.31 3.73
C HIS A 93 -8.57 0.83 3.87
N ALA A 94 -9.42 1.04 2.85
CA ALA A 94 -10.49 2.03 2.89
C ALA A 94 -11.45 1.82 4.07
N ARG A 95 -11.88 0.58 4.34
CA ARG A 95 -12.74 0.28 5.50
C ARG A 95 -12.05 0.58 6.83
N THR A 96 -10.77 0.24 6.96
CA THR A 96 -9.98 0.56 8.16
C THR A 96 -9.90 2.07 8.37
N LEU A 97 -9.57 2.83 7.32
CA LEU A 97 -9.46 4.30 7.40
C LEU A 97 -10.80 4.96 7.73
N ALA A 98 -11.90 4.53 7.10
CA ALA A 98 -13.24 5.00 7.42
C ALA A 98 -13.63 4.72 8.87
N GLY A 99 -13.31 3.51 9.38
CA GLY A 99 -13.55 3.16 10.78
C GLY A 99 -12.75 4.03 11.76
N LEU A 100 -11.51 4.37 11.44
CA LEU A 100 -10.69 5.29 12.23
C LEU A 100 -11.26 6.72 12.21
N LEU A 101 -11.69 7.20 11.04
CA LEU A 101 -12.33 8.51 10.89
C LEU A 101 -13.59 8.63 11.75
N GLN A 102 -14.46 7.63 11.66
CA GLN A 102 -15.69 7.60 12.43
C GLN A 102 -15.42 7.54 13.93
N ARG A 103 -14.47 6.70 14.36
CA ARG A 103 -14.16 6.49 15.78
C ARG A 103 -13.56 7.72 16.46
N TYR A 104 -12.64 8.40 15.79
CA TYR A 104 -11.86 9.48 16.40
C TYR A 104 -12.34 10.88 16.03
N PHE A 105 -13.10 11.03 14.93
CA PHE A 105 -13.49 12.34 14.41
C PHE A 105 -14.98 12.47 14.07
N GLY A 106 -15.79 11.43 14.34
CA GLY A 106 -17.23 11.43 14.09
C GLY A 106 -17.63 11.63 12.62
N ALA A 107 -16.72 11.29 11.70
CA ALA A 107 -16.81 11.54 10.26
C ALA A 107 -16.89 10.25 9.45
#